data_AF-N1UJG6-F1
#
_entry.id   AF-N1UJG6-F1
#
_cell.length_a   1.000
_cell.length_b   1.000
_cell.length_c   1.000
_cell.angle_alpha   90.00
_cell.angle_beta   90.00
_cell.angle_gamma   90.00
#
_symmetry.space_group_name_H-M   'P 1'
#
loop_
_entity.id
_entity.type
_entity.pdbx_description
1 polymer ?
#
loop_
_entity_poly.entity_id
_entity_poly.type
_entity_poly.pdbx_seq_one_letter_code
_entity_poly.pdbx_strand_id
1 'polypeptide(L)'
;MFSWKYIPIREGLWLILSGLVKKAVIADRISTISDFVYQFPESVSTFFAWMGVISYSIQIYCDFSGYTDIAIGSALLLGVRLPENFRLPYTATSFSDFWKRWHISLSGWLREYLYIPLGGNRISNLITYRNLLITMILGGLWHGASWNFIVWGFLHGIFLVLEKYVQDSIDLPWKENSFLKRGINLVYQVFVILSICLIWVFLDRELFLDRLSF
;
A
#
# COMPACT_ATOMS: atom_id res chain seq x y z
N MET A 1 -20.03 -0.80 18.84
CA MET A 1 -20.78 -1.31 20.00
C MET A 1 -19.79 -1.55 21.14
N PHE A 2 -19.80 -0.69 22.16
CA PHE A 2 -18.92 -0.82 23.33
C PHE A 2 -19.32 -2.06 24.14
N SER A 3 -18.37 -2.93 24.49
CA SER A 3 -18.64 -4.09 25.34
C SER A 3 -17.54 -4.22 26.39
N TRP A 4 -17.85 -3.74 27.59
CA TRP A 4 -16.97 -3.81 28.76
C TRP A 4 -16.94 -5.19 29.41
N LYS A 5 -17.81 -6.12 28.96
CA LYS A 5 -18.01 -7.42 29.61
C LYS A 5 -16.86 -8.40 29.33
N TYR A 6 -16.08 -8.19 28.27
CA TYR A 6 -14.90 -8.96 27.90
C TYR A 6 -13.89 -8.07 27.18
N ILE A 7 -13.03 -7.37 27.93
CA ILE A 7 -11.90 -6.63 27.36
C ILE A 7 -10.79 -7.65 27.06
N PRO A 8 -10.37 -7.81 25.78
CA PRO A 8 -9.31 -8.73 25.40
C PRO A 8 -7.94 -8.09 25.74
N ILE A 9 -7.59 -8.08 27.03
CA ILE A 9 -6.39 -7.41 27.55
C ILE A 9 -5.12 -7.96 26.90
N ARG A 10 -5.02 -9.28 26.76
CA ARG A 10 -3.87 -9.96 26.17
C ARG A 10 -3.67 -9.52 24.71
N GLU A 11 -4.73 -9.50 23.93
CA GLU A 11 -4.71 -9.10 22.53
C GLU A 11 -4.36 -7.62 22.38
N GLY A 12 -4.93 -6.76 23.22
CA GLY A 12 -4.63 -5.32 23.23
C GLY A 12 -3.17 -5.04 23.54
N LEU A 13 -2.62 -5.66 24.59
CA LEU A 13 -1.20 -5.53 24.94
C LEU A 13 -0.28 -6.11 23.87
N TRP A 14 -0.64 -7.25 23.28
CA TRP A 14 0.12 -7.85 22.19
C TRP A 14 0.22 -6.91 20.98
N LEU A 15 -0.89 -6.31 20.57
CA LEU A 15 -0.91 -5.34 19.47
C LEU A 15 -0.03 -4.12 19.77
N ILE A 16 -0.15 -3.54 20.96
CA ILE A 16 0.69 -2.40 21.38
C ILE A 16 2.18 -2.77 21.33
N LEU A 17 2.58 -3.89 21.95
CA LEU A 17 3.98 -4.32 21.97
C LEU A 17 4.51 -4.64 20.58
N SER A 18 3.72 -5.36 19.77
CA SER A 18 4.10 -5.67 18.39
C SER A 18 4.24 -4.41 17.53
N GLY A 19 3.34 -3.44 17.72
CA GLY A 19 3.40 -2.17 17.00
C GLY A 19 4.59 -1.31 17.42
N LEU A 20 4.95 -1.29 18.71
CA LEU A 20 6.16 -0.65 19.21
C LEU A 20 7.42 -1.25 18.59
N VAL A 21 7.51 -2.58 18.50
CA VAL A 21 8.65 -3.25 17.84
C VAL A 21 8.71 -2.90 16.35
N LYS A 22 7.59 -3.00 15.62
CA LYS A 22 7.55 -2.65 14.19
C LYS A 22 8.04 -1.22 13.97
N LYS A 23 7.56 -0.27 14.76
CA LYS A 23 7.88 1.13 14.61
C LYS A 23 9.30 1.46 15.10
N ALA A 24 9.54 1.33 16.40
CA ALA A 24 10.75 1.85 17.05
C ALA A 24 12.00 0.99 16.81
N VAL A 25 11.83 -0.27 16.39
CA VAL A 25 12.96 -1.18 16.16
C VAL A 25 13.14 -1.46 14.67
N ILE A 26 12.08 -1.81 13.95
CA ILE A 26 12.22 -2.20 12.54
C ILE A 26 12.26 -0.97 11.64
N ALA A 27 11.26 -0.09 11.71
CA ALA A 27 11.15 1.07 10.81
C ALA A 27 12.33 2.04 10.98
N ASP A 28 12.66 2.41 12.21
CA ASP A 28 13.75 3.36 12.50
C ASP A 28 15.14 2.82 12.11
N ARG A 29 15.34 1.50 12.14
CA ARG A 29 16.63 0.90 11.74
C ARG A 29 16.75 0.73 10.24
N ILE A 30 15.69 0.27 9.59
CA ILE A 30 15.70 0.04 8.15
C ILE A 30 15.72 1.37 7.36
N SER A 31 15.20 2.46 7.93
CA SER A 31 15.21 3.78 7.28
C SER A 31 16.62 4.26 6.96
N THR A 32 17.60 3.93 7.79
CA THR A 32 19.00 4.35 7.59
C THR A 32 19.57 3.99 6.22
N ILE A 33 19.08 2.90 5.61
CA ILE A 33 19.48 2.48 4.26
C ILE A 33 18.83 3.37 3.20
N SER A 34 17.52 3.62 3.29
CA SER A 34 16.81 4.48 2.34
C SER A 34 17.28 5.92 2.45
N ASP A 35 17.47 6.44 3.67
CA ASP A 35 17.93 7.79 3.95
C ASP A 35 19.32 8.03 3.31
N PHE A 36 20.23 7.07 3.40
CA PHE A 36 21.54 7.15 2.76
C PHE A 36 21.44 7.20 1.22
N VAL A 37 20.57 6.38 0.63
CA VAL A 37 20.33 6.36 -0.83
C VAL A 37 19.76 7.69 -1.30
N TYR A 38 18.85 8.29 -0.53
CA TYR A 38 18.26 9.59 -0.86
C TYR A 38 19.25 10.75 -0.69
N GLN A 39 20.14 10.68 0.31
CA GLN A 39 21.14 11.70 0.56
C GLN A 39 22.27 11.69 -0.49
N PHE A 40 22.69 10.52 -0.96
CA PHE A 40 23.81 10.37 -1.91
C PHE A 40 23.46 9.60 -3.20
N PRO A 41 22.44 10.04 -3.96
CA PRO A 41 21.88 9.28 -5.07
C PRO A 41 22.87 9.08 -6.23
N GLU A 42 23.79 10.02 -6.44
CA GLU A 42 24.81 9.95 -7.50
C GLU A 42 26.00 9.05 -7.13
N SER A 43 26.16 8.74 -5.84
CA SER A 43 27.30 7.99 -5.31
C SER A 43 26.97 6.53 -5.01
N VAL A 44 25.71 6.12 -5.18
CA VAL A 44 25.26 4.75 -4.92
C VAL A 44 25.16 3.93 -6.20
N SER A 45 25.53 2.65 -6.11
CA SER A 45 25.35 1.72 -7.23
C SER A 45 23.87 1.41 -7.45
N THR A 46 23.50 0.96 -8.67
CA THR A 46 22.13 0.53 -8.99
C THR A 46 21.61 -0.54 -8.02
N PHE A 47 22.48 -1.47 -7.62
CA PHE A 47 22.11 -2.51 -6.66
C PHE A 47 21.75 -1.92 -5.29
N PHE A 48 22.55 -0.97 -4.81
CA PHE A 48 22.28 -0.32 -3.54
C PHE A 48 21.05 0.59 -3.60
N ALA A 49 20.78 1.22 -4.74
CA ALA A 49 19.54 1.97 -4.95
C ALA A 49 18.29 1.08 -4.79
N TRP A 50 18.30 -0.14 -5.34
CA TRP A 50 17.22 -1.11 -5.14
C TRP A 50 17.07 -1.54 -3.67
N MET A 51 18.17 -1.68 -2.94
CA MET A 51 18.10 -1.91 -1.49
C MET A 51 17.42 -0.75 -0.77
N GLY A 52 17.69 0.50 -1.18
CA GLY A 52 16.99 1.68 -0.68
C GLY A 52 15.48 1.61 -0.91
N VAL A 53 15.04 1.30 -2.14
CA VAL A 53 13.61 1.16 -2.50
C VAL A 53 12.90 0.12 -1.63
N ILE A 54 13.52 -1.05 -1.46
CA ILE A 54 12.97 -2.14 -0.63
C ILE A 54 12.94 -1.73 0.85
N SER A 55 14.01 -1.09 1.32
CA SER A 55 14.13 -0.62 2.71
C SER A 55 13.06 0.41 3.03
N TYR A 56 12.84 1.38 2.13
CA TYR A 56 11.80 2.40 2.26
C TYR A 56 10.38 1.78 2.28
N SER A 57 10.15 0.76 1.44
CA SER A 57 8.87 0.03 1.44
C SER A 57 8.61 -0.66 2.79
N ILE A 58 9.63 -1.32 3.35
CA ILE A 58 9.54 -1.95 4.68
C ILE A 58 9.34 -0.88 5.75
N GLN A 59 10.05 0.24 5.69
CA GLN A 59 9.95 1.36 6.62
C GLN A 59 8.50 1.87 6.69
N ILE A 60 7.91 2.28 5.55
CA ILE A 60 6.54 2.83 5.53
C ILE A 60 5.56 1.82 6.11
N TYR A 61 5.68 0.55 5.72
CA TYR A 61 4.79 -0.49 6.23
C TYR A 61 4.93 -0.68 7.73
N CYS A 62 6.15 -0.82 8.24
CA CYS A 62 6.40 -1.08 9.65
C CYS A 62 6.05 0.13 10.52
N ASP A 63 6.33 1.35 10.07
CA ASP A 63 5.96 2.56 10.78
C ASP A 63 4.43 2.67 10.86
N PHE A 64 3.75 2.59 9.73
CA PHE A 64 2.29 2.80 9.70
C PHE A 64 1.50 1.62 10.29
N SER A 65 1.89 0.38 10.00
CA SER A 65 1.32 -0.79 10.67
C SER A 65 1.59 -0.72 12.18
N GLY A 66 2.78 -0.26 12.60
CA GLY A 66 3.11 -0.11 14.01
C GLY A 66 2.19 0.88 14.73
N TYR A 67 2.00 2.07 14.15
CA TYR A 67 1.06 3.07 14.67
C TYR A 67 -0.37 2.54 14.78
N THR A 68 -0.84 1.87 13.73
CA THR A 68 -2.23 1.37 13.70
C THR A 68 -2.44 0.20 14.66
N ASP A 69 -1.47 -0.69 14.84
CA ASP A 69 -1.53 -1.75 15.86
C ASP A 69 -1.58 -1.17 17.28
N ILE A 70 -0.77 -0.15 17.57
CA ILE A 70 -0.82 0.55 18.87
C ILE A 70 -2.19 1.19 19.08
N ALA A 71 -2.76 1.84 18.05
CA ALA A 71 -4.07 2.47 18.12
C ALA A 71 -5.20 1.44 18.32
N ILE A 72 -5.19 0.33 17.57
CA ILE A 72 -6.17 -0.76 17.70
C ILE A 72 -6.04 -1.41 19.08
N GLY A 73 -4.83 -1.71 19.53
CA GLY A 73 -4.60 -2.29 20.85
C GLY A 73 -5.06 -1.37 21.98
N SER A 74 -4.77 -0.08 21.89
CA SER A 74 -5.23 0.93 22.87
C SER A 74 -6.76 1.05 22.87
N ALA A 75 -7.39 1.11 21.70
CA ALA A 75 -8.84 1.13 21.59
C ALA A 75 -9.49 -0.12 22.18
N LEU A 76 -8.90 -1.30 21.95
CA LEU A 76 -9.38 -2.56 22.52
C LEU A 76 -9.36 -2.54 24.05
N LEU A 77 -8.30 -2.00 24.67
CA LEU A 77 -8.23 -1.83 26.12
C LEU A 77 -9.29 -0.85 26.66
N LEU A 78 -9.75 0.09 25.84
CA LEU A 78 -10.85 1.02 26.14
C LEU A 78 -12.24 0.47 25.76
N GLY A 79 -12.34 -0.81 25.41
CA GLY A 79 -13.62 -1.45 25.04
C GLY A 79 -14.15 -1.06 23.65
N VAL A 80 -13.30 -0.47 22.80
CA VAL A 80 -13.61 -0.07 21.41
C VAL A 80 -12.92 -1.02 20.43
N ARG A 81 -13.67 -1.57 19.48
CA ARG A 81 -13.10 -2.40 18.40
C ARG A 81 -12.94 -1.54 17.15
N LEU A 82 -11.70 -1.24 16.80
CA LEU A 82 -11.34 -0.60 15.53
C LEU A 82 -11.09 -1.66 14.45
N PRO A 83 -11.34 -1.35 13.16
CA PRO A 83 -11.01 -2.26 12.08
C PRO A 83 -9.50 -2.38 11.90
N GLU A 84 -9.05 -3.55 11.45
CA GLU A 84 -7.67 -3.78 11.01
C GLU A 84 -7.34 -2.88 9.81
N ASN A 85 -6.13 -2.31 9.80
CA ASN A 85 -5.70 -1.45 8.70
C ASN A 85 -4.74 -2.15 7.72
N PHE A 86 -4.07 -3.23 8.14
CA PHE A 86 -3.10 -3.96 7.32
C PHE A 86 -3.28 -5.47 7.43
N ARG A 87 -3.19 -6.17 6.29
CA ARG A 87 -3.29 -7.64 6.23
C ARG A 87 -2.28 -8.25 5.26
N LEU A 88 -1.02 -8.35 5.72
CA LEU A 88 0.10 -8.90 4.94
C LEU A 88 0.12 -8.37 3.49
N PRO A 89 0.23 -7.04 3.29
CA PRO A 89 0.07 -6.43 1.98
C PRO A 89 1.12 -6.94 0.96
N TYR A 90 2.34 -7.24 1.39
CA TYR A 90 3.40 -7.77 0.52
C TYR A 90 3.22 -9.24 0.12
N THR A 91 2.15 -9.91 0.57
CA THR A 91 1.75 -11.22 0.04
C THR A 91 0.60 -11.10 -0.96
N ALA A 92 0.27 -9.88 -1.41
CA ALA A 92 -0.77 -9.67 -2.40
C ALA A 92 -0.42 -10.37 -3.72
N THR A 93 -1.42 -10.94 -4.38
CA THR A 93 -1.23 -11.63 -5.68
C THR A 93 -1.55 -10.75 -6.87
N SER A 94 -1.94 -9.50 -6.64
CA SER A 94 -2.57 -8.60 -7.61
C SER A 94 -2.56 -7.16 -7.07
N PHE A 95 -2.66 -6.15 -7.94
CA PHE A 95 -2.71 -4.75 -7.51
C PHE A 95 -4.00 -4.44 -6.72
N SER A 96 -5.13 -4.97 -7.19
CA SER A 96 -6.40 -4.90 -6.46
C SER A 96 -6.35 -5.63 -5.12
N ASP A 97 -5.68 -6.79 -5.05
CA ASP A 97 -5.50 -7.51 -3.77
C ASP A 97 -4.62 -6.72 -2.79
N PHE A 98 -3.60 -6.02 -3.28
CA PHE A 98 -2.77 -5.14 -2.45
C PHE A 98 -3.61 -4.05 -1.77
N TRP A 99 -4.45 -3.34 -2.54
CA TRP A 99 -5.33 -2.29 -2.00
C TRP A 99 -6.43 -2.79 -1.06
N LYS A 100 -6.73 -4.10 -1.06
CA LYS A 100 -7.60 -4.73 -0.06
C LYS A 100 -6.88 -5.08 1.24
N ARG A 101 -5.55 -5.00 1.26
CA ARG A 101 -4.67 -5.39 2.38
C ARG A 101 -3.88 -4.22 2.95
N TRP A 102 -3.71 -3.15 2.18
CA TRP A 102 -3.01 -1.94 2.56
C TRP A 102 -4.01 -0.86 2.97
N HIS A 103 -3.78 -0.20 4.11
CA HIS A 103 -4.59 0.90 4.64
C HIS A 103 -6.11 0.71 4.45
N ILE A 104 -6.61 -0.45 4.90
CA ILE A 104 -7.95 -0.97 4.62
C ILE A 104 -9.05 0.06 4.95
N SER A 105 -8.88 0.85 6.00
CA SER A 105 -9.86 1.89 6.36
C SER A 105 -9.96 3.01 5.31
N LEU A 106 -8.82 3.55 4.83
CA LEU A 106 -8.78 4.58 3.78
C LEU A 106 -9.21 4.01 2.43
N SER A 107 -8.69 2.83 2.05
CA SER A 107 -9.06 2.18 0.80
C SER A 107 -10.55 1.85 0.76
N GLY A 108 -11.11 1.42 1.89
CA GLY A 108 -12.55 1.28 2.07
C GLY A 108 -13.29 2.61 1.90
N TRP A 109 -12.81 3.68 2.54
CA TRP A 109 -13.43 5.00 2.42
C TRP A 109 -13.42 5.52 0.97
N LEU A 110 -12.27 5.48 0.29
CA LEU A 110 -12.15 5.86 -1.13
C LEU A 110 -13.08 5.02 -2.01
N ARG A 111 -13.21 3.72 -1.73
CA ARG A 111 -14.12 2.86 -2.48
C ARG A 111 -15.58 3.26 -2.28
N GLU A 112 -16.02 3.40 -1.03
CA GLU A 112 -17.43 3.63 -0.68
C GLU A 112 -17.90 5.06 -0.95
N TYR A 113 -17.04 6.06 -0.75
CA TYR A 113 -17.41 7.48 -0.82
C TYR A 113 -16.93 8.19 -2.08
N LEU A 114 -16.06 7.58 -2.88
CA LEU A 114 -15.58 8.18 -4.12
C LEU A 114 -15.84 7.27 -5.32
N TYR A 115 -15.28 6.07 -5.32
CA TYR A 115 -15.34 5.17 -6.48
C TYR A 115 -16.76 4.68 -6.81
N ILE A 116 -17.51 4.19 -5.82
CA ILE A 116 -18.89 3.70 -6.01
C ILE A 116 -19.84 4.84 -6.44
N PRO A 117 -19.84 6.02 -5.80
CA PRO A 117 -20.63 7.17 -6.25
C PRO A 117 -20.32 7.63 -7.68
N LEU A 118 -19.09 7.50 -8.15
CA LEU A 118 -18.71 7.80 -9.55
C LEU A 118 -19.26 6.79 -10.58
N GLY A 119 -19.94 5.73 -10.13
CA GLY A 119 -20.55 4.68 -10.96
C GLY A 119 -19.88 3.31 -10.80
N GLY A 120 -18.73 3.24 -10.11
CA GLY A 120 -17.97 2.01 -9.90
C GLY A 120 -17.74 1.22 -11.20
N ASN A 121 -18.06 -0.08 -11.16
CA ASN A 121 -17.99 -1.01 -12.29
C ASN A 121 -19.30 -1.14 -13.10
N ARG A 122 -20.33 -0.32 -12.83
CA ARG A 122 -21.71 -0.61 -13.27
C ARG A 122 -22.10 -0.07 -14.64
N ILE A 123 -21.33 0.87 -15.20
CA ILE A 123 -21.76 1.62 -16.40
C ILE A 123 -21.05 1.09 -17.66
N SER A 124 -19.73 1.26 -17.76
CA SER A 124 -18.94 0.74 -18.87
C SER A 124 -17.48 0.54 -18.44
N ASN A 125 -16.71 -0.23 -19.20
CA ASN A 125 -15.28 -0.44 -18.92
C ASN A 125 -14.50 0.88 -18.98
N LEU A 126 -14.82 1.77 -19.93
CA LEU A 126 -14.18 3.09 -20.03
C LEU A 126 -14.46 3.96 -18.80
N ILE A 127 -15.72 3.97 -18.31
CA ILE A 127 -16.07 4.71 -17.09
C ILE A 127 -15.40 4.10 -15.87
N THR A 128 -15.31 2.77 -15.81
CA THR A 128 -14.58 2.06 -14.76
C THR A 128 -13.12 2.51 -14.70
N TYR A 129 -12.43 2.56 -15.84
CA TYR A 129 -11.03 2.95 -15.90
C TYR A 129 -10.82 4.40 -15.48
N ARG A 130 -11.67 5.30 -15.96
CA ARG A 130 -11.67 6.71 -15.55
C ARG A 130 -11.89 6.83 -14.04
N ASN A 131 -12.86 6.10 -13.48
CA ASN A 131 -13.20 6.16 -12.06
C ASN A 131 -12.05 5.63 -11.18
N LEU A 132 -11.36 4.57 -11.61
CA LEU A 132 -10.15 4.06 -10.92
C LEU A 132 -9.04 5.13 -10.90
N LEU A 133 -8.74 5.75 -12.05
CA LEU A 133 -7.74 6.82 -12.13
C LEU A 133 -8.09 8.01 -11.23
N ILE A 134 -9.33 8.51 -11.32
CA ILE A 134 -9.80 9.62 -10.48
C ILE A 134 -9.69 9.27 -9.00
N THR A 135 -10.12 8.06 -8.61
CA THR A 135 -10.08 7.63 -7.21
C THR A 135 -8.65 7.60 -6.68
N MET A 136 -7.70 7.06 -7.45
CA MET A 136 -6.32 6.96 -7.01
C MET A 136 -5.57 8.29 -7.02
N ILE A 137 -5.83 9.18 -8.00
CA ILE A 137 -5.25 10.52 -8.03
C ILE A 137 -5.74 11.35 -6.84
N LEU A 138 -7.05 11.32 -6.55
CA LEU A 138 -7.61 12.00 -5.38
C LEU A 138 -7.11 11.38 -4.07
N GLY A 139 -6.92 10.05 -4.04
CA GLY A 139 -6.26 9.36 -2.94
C GLY A 139 -4.81 9.82 -2.75
N GLY A 140 -4.07 10.06 -3.83
CA GLY A 140 -2.75 10.68 -3.80
C GLY A 140 -2.82 12.09 -3.21
N LEU A 141 -3.67 12.95 -3.75
CA LEU A 141 -3.85 14.33 -3.28
C LEU A 141 -4.25 14.43 -1.80
N TRP A 142 -4.91 13.42 -1.24
CA TRP A 142 -5.20 13.33 0.19
C TRP A 142 -3.93 13.26 1.06
N HIS A 143 -2.83 12.72 0.54
CA HIS A 143 -1.54 12.67 1.24
C HIS A 143 -0.77 14.01 1.19
N GLY A 144 -1.03 14.86 0.18
CA GLY A 144 -0.48 16.21 0.08
C GLY A 144 -0.62 16.82 -1.33
N ALA A 145 -0.28 18.11 -1.45
CA ALA A 145 -0.48 18.90 -2.67
C ALA A 145 0.75 18.99 -3.60
N SER A 146 1.74 18.08 -3.45
CA SER A 146 2.90 18.03 -4.34
C SER A 146 2.67 17.12 -5.56
N TRP A 147 3.46 17.32 -6.62
CA TRP A 147 3.41 16.50 -7.83
C TRP A 147 3.68 15.02 -7.57
N ASN A 148 4.53 14.71 -6.58
CA ASN A 148 4.85 13.35 -6.14
C ASN A 148 3.60 12.54 -5.84
N PHE A 149 2.66 13.12 -5.08
CA PHE A 149 1.43 12.46 -4.71
C PHE A 149 0.48 12.24 -5.90
N ILE A 150 0.45 13.17 -6.85
CA ILE A 150 -0.32 13.01 -8.09
C ILE A 150 0.25 11.87 -8.92
N VAL A 151 1.58 11.83 -9.11
CA VAL A 151 2.27 10.77 -9.85
C VAL A 151 2.07 9.41 -9.16
N TRP A 152 2.23 9.36 -7.84
CA TRP A 152 1.98 8.17 -7.03
C TRP A 152 0.56 7.63 -7.25
N GLY A 153 -0.45 8.51 -7.15
CA GLY A 153 -1.85 8.13 -7.35
C GLY A 153 -2.14 7.71 -8.79
N PHE A 154 -1.59 8.42 -9.76
CA PHE A 154 -1.72 8.09 -11.18
C PHE A 154 -1.13 6.72 -11.52
N LEU A 155 0.08 6.41 -11.04
CA LEU A 155 0.74 5.12 -11.28
C LEU A 155 -0.06 3.95 -10.71
N HIS A 156 -0.52 4.05 -9.46
CA HIS A 156 -1.40 3.04 -8.89
C HIS A 156 -2.72 2.90 -9.68
N GLY A 157 -3.29 4.02 -10.13
CA GLY A 157 -4.48 4.03 -10.98
C GLY A 157 -4.26 3.30 -12.30
N ILE A 158 -3.14 3.55 -12.99
CA ILE A 158 -2.77 2.85 -14.23
C ILE A 158 -2.68 1.35 -13.99
N PHE A 159 -1.99 0.90 -12.94
CA PHE A 159 -1.84 -0.53 -12.67
C PHE A 159 -3.18 -1.22 -12.41
N LEU A 160 -4.10 -0.57 -11.69
CA LEU A 160 -5.46 -1.07 -11.49
C LEU A 160 -6.27 -1.12 -12.80
N VAL A 161 -6.13 -0.11 -13.66
CA VAL A 161 -6.77 -0.09 -14.99
C VAL A 161 -6.24 -1.21 -15.89
N LEU A 162 -4.92 -1.39 -15.95
CA LEU A 162 -4.29 -2.44 -16.75
C LEU A 162 -4.69 -3.82 -16.24
N GLU A 163 -4.69 -4.04 -14.93
CA GLU A 163 -5.16 -5.28 -14.31
C GLU A 163 -6.61 -5.57 -14.68
N LYS A 164 -7.50 -4.57 -14.56
CA LYS A 164 -8.91 -4.71 -14.92
C LYS A 164 -9.10 -4.98 -16.42
N TYR A 165 -8.37 -4.29 -17.28
CA TYR A 165 -8.40 -4.50 -18.72
C TYR A 165 -7.97 -5.92 -19.11
N VAL A 166 -6.89 -6.43 -18.50
CA VAL A 166 -6.42 -7.81 -18.71
C VAL A 166 -7.47 -8.81 -18.26
N GLN A 167 -8.08 -8.61 -17.09
CA GLN A 167 -9.15 -9.48 -16.58
C GLN A 167 -10.38 -9.49 -17.49
N ASP A 168 -10.73 -8.35 -18.10
CA ASP A 168 -11.90 -8.22 -18.96
C ASP A 168 -11.64 -8.73 -20.39
N SER A 169 -10.38 -8.73 -20.85
CA SER A 169 -10.01 -9.02 -22.25
C SER A 169 -9.38 -10.40 -22.45
N ILE A 170 -8.78 -10.98 -21.41
CA ILE A 170 -8.03 -12.23 -21.51
C ILE A 170 -8.71 -13.30 -20.66
N ASP A 171 -9.53 -14.11 -21.32
CA ASP A 171 -10.09 -15.32 -20.72
C ASP A 171 -9.04 -16.44 -20.83
N LEU A 172 -8.23 -16.62 -19.80
CA LEU A 172 -7.08 -17.52 -19.84
C LEU A 172 -7.53 -19.00 -19.72
N PRO A 173 -7.38 -19.85 -20.75
CA PRO A 173 -7.96 -21.20 -20.80
C PRO A 173 -7.12 -22.27 -20.09
N TRP A 174 -6.42 -21.93 -19.00
CA TRP A 174 -5.49 -22.86 -18.35
C TRP A 174 -6.19 -23.79 -17.35
N LYS A 175 -5.97 -25.10 -17.50
CA LYS A 175 -6.29 -26.12 -16.48
C LYS A 175 -5.76 -25.68 -15.10
N GLU A 176 -6.62 -25.81 -14.10
CA GLU A 176 -6.55 -25.11 -12.81
C GLU A 176 -5.31 -25.42 -11.95
N ASN A 177 -4.50 -26.44 -12.30
CA ASN A 177 -3.44 -26.96 -11.44
C ASN A 177 -2.11 -27.33 -12.14
N SER A 178 -1.73 -26.66 -13.24
CA SER A 178 -0.42 -26.89 -13.86
C SER A 178 0.72 -26.19 -13.09
N PHE A 179 1.89 -26.84 -13.03
CA PHE A 179 3.12 -26.24 -12.46
C PHE A 179 3.46 -24.91 -13.15
N LEU A 180 3.23 -24.82 -14.46
CA LEU A 180 3.43 -23.61 -15.25
C LEU A 180 2.56 -22.44 -14.75
N LYS A 181 1.28 -22.66 -14.44
CA LYS A 181 0.39 -21.61 -13.90
C LYS A 181 0.89 -21.07 -12.55
N ARG A 182 1.41 -21.95 -11.69
CA ARG A 182 2.01 -21.53 -10.40
C ARG A 182 3.25 -20.67 -10.62
N GLY A 183 4.12 -21.05 -11.56
CA GLY A 183 5.28 -20.26 -11.96
C GLY A 183 4.90 -18.88 -12.48
N ILE A 184 3.92 -18.80 -13.40
CA ILE A 184 3.42 -17.53 -13.95
C ILE A 184 2.84 -16.64 -12.84
N ASN A 185 2.02 -17.20 -11.95
CA ASN A 185 1.43 -16.45 -10.84
C ASN A 185 2.50 -15.92 -9.87
N LEU A 186 3.55 -16.69 -9.60
CA LEU A 186 4.66 -16.24 -8.76
C LEU A 186 5.43 -15.09 -9.43
N VAL A 187 5.74 -15.21 -10.72
CA VAL A 187 6.40 -14.14 -11.48
C VAL A 187 5.54 -12.88 -11.49
N TYR A 188 4.23 -13.01 -11.71
CA TYR A 188 3.30 -11.89 -11.66
C TYR A 188 3.22 -11.26 -10.27
N GLN A 189 3.18 -12.08 -9.21
CA GLN A 189 3.20 -11.59 -7.83
C GLN A 189 4.49 -10.81 -7.53
N VAL A 190 5.65 -11.33 -7.92
CA VAL A 190 6.93 -10.62 -7.78
C VAL A 190 6.90 -9.31 -8.54
N PHE A 191 6.38 -9.28 -9.77
CA PHE A 191 6.21 -8.06 -10.54
C PHE A 191 5.30 -7.04 -9.85
N VAL A 192 4.16 -7.47 -9.30
CA VAL A 192 3.24 -6.61 -8.55
C VAL A 192 3.95 -5.99 -7.35
N ILE A 193 4.63 -6.80 -6.54
CA ILE A 193 5.32 -6.33 -5.34
C ILE A 193 6.47 -5.37 -5.68
N LEU A 194 7.31 -5.69 -6.66
CA LEU A 194 8.39 -4.79 -7.08
C LEU A 194 7.85 -3.47 -7.64
N SER A 195 6.76 -3.52 -8.41
CA SER A 195 6.10 -2.31 -8.92
C SER A 195 5.58 -1.45 -7.78
N ILE A 196 4.94 -2.05 -6.78
CA ILE A 196 4.47 -1.34 -5.58
C ILE A 196 5.64 -0.70 -4.83
N CYS A 197 6.74 -1.45 -4.62
CA CYS A 197 7.93 -0.92 -3.96
C CYS A 197 8.51 0.30 -4.70
N LEU A 198 8.57 0.25 -6.03
CA LEU A 198 8.99 1.39 -6.85
C LEU A 198 8.04 2.57 -6.73
N ILE A 199 6.72 2.35 -6.73
CA ILE A 199 5.75 3.44 -6.62
C ILE A 199 5.89 4.14 -5.27
N TRP A 200 6.22 3.41 -4.19
CA TRP A 200 6.40 4.01 -2.87
C TRP A 200 7.41 5.15 -2.85
N VAL A 201 8.45 5.10 -3.70
CA VAL A 201 9.44 6.18 -3.84
C VAL A 201 8.79 7.55 -4.07
N PHE A 202 7.63 7.61 -4.72
CA PHE A 202 6.87 8.86 -4.95
C PHE A 202 5.97 9.28 -3.79
N LEU A 203 5.80 8.46 -2.75
CA LEU A 203 5.13 8.89 -1.52
C LEU A 203 6.05 9.75 -0.65
N ASP A 204 7.35 9.69 -0.90
CA ASP A 204 8.31 10.49 -0.16
C ASP A 204 8.29 11.97 -0.57
N ARG A 205 8.38 12.86 0.43
CA ARG A 205 8.15 14.29 0.23
C ARG A 205 9.33 15.01 -0.42
N GLU A 206 10.54 14.47 -0.35
CA GLU A 206 11.78 15.21 -0.65
C GLU A 206 12.30 15.04 -2.09
N LEU A 207 11.74 14.11 -2.88
CA LEU A 207 12.35 13.71 -4.14
C LEU A 207 12.27 14.72 -5.31
N PHE A 208 11.31 15.67 -5.30
CA PHE A 208 11.08 16.55 -6.46
C PHE A 208 11.07 18.06 -6.18
N LEU A 209 10.86 18.51 -4.94
CA LEU A 209 10.74 19.95 -4.66
C LEU A 209 12.10 20.61 -4.40
N ASP A 210 13.07 19.91 -3.80
CA ASP A 210 14.39 20.50 -3.51
C ASP A 210 15.34 20.49 -4.72
N ARG A 211 14.99 19.81 -5.81
CA ARG A 211 15.78 19.79 -7.06
C ARG A 211 15.37 20.86 -8.08
N LEU A 212 14.29 21.60 -7.82
CA LEU A 212 13.77 22.65 -8.72
C LEU A 212 13.72 24.05 -8.08
N SER A 213 14.09 24.18 -6.80
CA SER A 213 14.42 25.48 -6.23
C SER A 213 15.86 25.84 -6.62
N PHE A 214 15.97 26.87 -7.46
CA PHE A 214 17.21 27.56 -7.84
C PHE A 214 18.11 27.89 -6.64
#